data_AF-A0A103END7-F1
#
_entry.id   AF-A0A103END7-F1
#
_cell.length_a   1.000
_cell.length_b   1.000
_cell.length_c   1.000
_cell.angle_alpha   90.00
_cell.angle_beta   90.00
_cell.angle_gamma   90.00
#
_symmetry.space_group_name_H-M   'P 1'
#
loop_
_entity.id
_entity.type
_entity.pdbx_description
1 polymer ?
#
loop_
_entity_poly.entity_id
_entity_poly.type
_entity_poly.pdbx_seq_one_letter_code
_entity_poly.pdbx_strand_id
1 'polypeptide(L)'
;MPRHRLLPSLARRTQRIWRQYGVFWLGAIAVGLIAVLYARLIDRGYDAFRALQHRYVWLPFVLTPAIAALSVWLTRRFFRGAEGSGIPQVIATLHAQPGAFGSRLLTLRILFGKVVVSLLGILGGFTIGREGPTVQIGASLMFNLRRFYPRSNALIERQLVLAGAAAGLSAAFNTPLAGIVFAIEELSRSFSARASGVLITAIIIAGVIALGLNGNYTYFGTIEIGPHFPKALAAAVLLTALVTGIAGGLFGWLLLNTSRWLPARLLSLYRERPIVFAAGCGLAIAFAGLVSGGTTFGSGYAEARGLLDGHEQLPALYPFLKMISMVASYLPGIPGGIFAPSLSIGAGFGNLLHFVFSDMHLPMLIALAMVGYLAAVTQSPITSFVIVMEMINGHALVISLMATALIASRVSRFFVPPLYEALAERYLKPPQPAHAAASRDATPAGITAVRMPVDAASAPADPLDTLRDETDADARAEAEAEAEAEAEAEAGSHASAEIDARRYADGGASPAFRTDAPACAADTNTSRHATAPAASASPPARDGILPSADPPPRPRQ
;
A
#
# COMPACT_ATOMS: atom_id res chain seq x y z
N MET A 1 1.13 34.25 36.24
CA MET A 1 0.64 33.53 35.04
C MET A 1 -0.83 33.12 35.19
N PRO A 2 -1.77 33.65 34.38
CA PRO A 2 -3.20 33.33 34.49
C PRO A 2 -3.61 32.08 33.69
N ARG A 3 -4.31 31.14 34.33
CA ARG A 3 -4.77 29.85 33.75
C ARG A 3 -5.62 29.98 32.46
N HIS A 4 -6.19 31.15 32.18
CA HIS A 4 -7.07 31.37 31.03
C HIS A 4 -6.37 31.33 29.64
N ARG A 5 -5.04 31.49 29.54
CA ARG A 5 -4.32 31.40 28.25
C ARG A 5 -3.86 29.97 27.87
N LEU A 6 -3.80 29.04 28.83
CA LEU A 6 -3.32 27.66 28.60
C LEU A 6 -4.34 26.74 27.91
N LEU A 7 -5.64 26.93 28.17
CA LEU A 7 -6.69 26.10 27.55
C LEU A 7 -6.76 26.29 26.02
N PRO A 8 -6.70 27.51 25.45
CA PRO A 8 -6.64 27.70 24.00
C PRO A 8 -5.39 27.13 23.33
N SER A 9 -4.20 27.25 23.94
CA SER A 9 -2.95 26.73 23.34
C SER A 9 -2.90 25.21 23.39
N LEU A 10 -3.30 24.58 24.50
CA LEU A 10 -3.45 23.12 24.60
C LEU A 10 -4.52 22.58 23.62
N ALA A 11 -5.63 23.27 23.44
CA ALA A 11 -6.67 22.88 22.47
C ALA A 11 -6.14 22.94 21.03
N ARG A 12 -5.42 24.01 20.65
CA ARG A 12 -4.77 24.13 19.33
C ARG A 12 -3.72 23.04 19.12
N ARG A 13 -2.84 22.80 20.10
CA ARG A 13 -1.79 21.76 20.05
C ARG A 13 -2.40 20.37 19.89
N THR A 14 -3.46 20.06 20.64
CA THR A 14 -4.20 18.79 20.54
C THR A 14 -4.88 18.66 19.17
N GLN A 15 -5.54 19.71 18.67
CA GLN A 15 -6.17 19.72 17.35
C GLN A 15 -5.15 19.55 16.21
N ARG A 16 -3.93 20.08 16.38
CA ARG A 16 -2.81 19.96 15.43
C ARG A 16 -2.26 18.54 15.40
N ILE A 17 -1.95 17.95 16.56
CA ILE A 17 -1.55 16.54 16.71
C ILE A 17 -2.62 15.58 16.15
N TRP A 18 -3.90 15.85 16.46
CA TRP A 18 -5.02 15.03 15.98
C TRP A 18 -5.18 15.08 14.44
N ARG A 19 -4.92 16.23 13.81
CA ARG A 19 -4.86 16.34 12.34
C ARG A 19 -3.62 15.64 11.75
N GLN A 20 -2.47 15.77 12.40
CA GLN A 20 -1.19 15.24 11.93
C GLN A 20 -1.13 13.69 12.00
N TYR A 21 -1.62 13.09 13.09
CA TYR A 21 -1.57 11.65 13.33
C TYR A 21 -2.96 11.00 13.38
N GLY A 22 -3.89 11.60 14.11
CA GLY A 22 -5.22 11.03 14.37
C GLY A 22 -6.06 10.77 13.12
N VAL A 23 -6.09 11.70 12.16
CA VAL A 23 -6.80 11.53 10.88
C VAL A 23 -6.13 10.45 10.01
N PHE A 24 -4.80 10.34 10.00
CA PHE A 24 -4.07 9.26 9.31
C PHE A 24 -4.37 7.88 9.91
N TRP A 25 -4.30 7.75 11.25
CA TRP A 25 -4.53 6.48 11.92
C TRP A 25 -6.00 6.03 11.88
N LEU A 26 -6.96 6.95 12.07
CA LEU A 26 -8.38 6.65 11.92
C LEU A 26 -8.72 6.29 10.47
N GLY A 27 -8.09 6.97 9.50
CA GLY A 27 -8.13 6.59 8.09
C GLY A 27 -7.60 5.18 7.85
N ALA A 28 -6.47 4.80 8.46
CA ALA A 28 -5.85 3.49 8.32
C ALA A 28 -6.72 2.36 8.90
N ILE A 29 -7.33 2.59 10.08
CA ILE A 29 -8.31 1.68 10.67
C ILE A 29 -9.49 1.51 9.70
N ALA A 30 -10.02 2.59 9.15
CA ALA A 30 -11.12 2.54 8.20
C ALA A 30 -10.75 1.82 6.88
N VAL A 31 -9.52 1.97 6.37
CA VAL A 31 -9.01 1.19 5.24
C VAL A 31 -8.97 -0.30 5.58
N GLY A 32 -8.41 -0.67 6.74
CA GLY A 32 -8.36 -2.07 7.21
C GLY A 32 -9.75 -2.70 7.33
N LEU A 33 -10.68 -2.00 8.00
CA LEU A 33 -12.07 -2.46 8.15
C LEU A 33 -12.79 -2.65 6.81
N ILE A 34 -12.65 -1.68 5.88
CA ILE A 34 -13.28 -1.78 4.56
C ILE A 34 -12.63 -2.88 3.72
N ALA A 35 -11.31 -3.05 3.77
CA ALA A 35 -10.60 -4.12 3.06
C ALA A 35 -11.04 -5.51 3.56
N VAL A 36 -11.18 -5.70 4.88
CA VAL A 36 -11.70 -6.94 5.48
C VAL A 36 -13.15 -7.20 5.10
N LEU A 37 -14.03 -6.20 5.19
CA LEU A 37 -15.44 -6.33 4.79
C LEU A 37 -15.57 -6.69 3.31
N TYR A 38 -14.79 -6.01 2.46
CA TYR A 38 -14.75 -6.27 1.03
C TYR A 38 -14.20 -7.65 0.69
N ALA A 39 -13.15 -8.12 1.40
CA ALA A 39 -12.64 -9.48 1.25
C ALA A 39 -13.73 -10.52 1.54
N ARG A 40 -14.36 -10.44 2.71
CA ARG A 40 -15.46 -11.33 3.12
C ARG A 40 -16.72 -11.25 2.23
N LEU A 41 -16.88 -10.16 1.48
CA LEU A 41 -17.95 -10.00 0.51
C LEU A 41 -17.60 -10.69 -0.83
N ILE A 42 -16.35 -10.55 -1.27
CA ILE A 42 -15.80 -11.22 -2.45
C ILE A 42 -15.74 -12.73 -2.25
N ASP A 43 -15.24 -13.20 -1.10
CA ASP A 43 -15.09 -14.62 -0.80
C ASP A 43 -16.47 -15.33 -0.81
N ARG A 44 -17.48 -14.75 -0.14
CA ARG A 44 -18.87 -15.25 -0.22
C ARG A 44 -19.48 -15.19 -1.62
N GLY A 45 -19.11 -14.18 -2.41
CA GLY A 45 -19.53 -14.10 -3.81
C GLY A 45 -18.96 -15.24 -4.66
N TYR A 46 -17.71 -15.63 -4.39
CA TYR A 46 -17.06 -16.77 -5.05
C TYR A 46 -17.68 -18.10 -4.61
N ASP A 47 -17.94 -18.28 -3.31
CA ASP A 47 -18.62 -19.48 -2.78
C ASP A 47 -20.01 -19.66 -3.41
N ALA A 48 -20.78 -18.56 -3.52
CA ALA A 48 -22.10 -18.57 -4.17
C ALA A 48 -22.00 -18.94 -5.66
N PHE A 49 -21.02 -18.40 -6.38
CA PHE A 49 -20.78 -18.78 -7.78
C PHE A 49 -20.38 -20.25 -7.91
N ARG A 50 -19.46 -20.76 -7.06
CA ARG A 50 -19.05 -22.18 -7.07
C ARG A 50 -20.22 -23.11 -6.77
N ALA A 51 -21.05 -22.80 -5.78
CA ALA A 51 -22.24 -23.59 -5.45
C ALA A 51 -23.21 -23.69 -6.64
N LEU A 52 -23.41 -22.59 -7.37
CA LEU A 52 -24.21 -22.57 -8.59
C LEU A 52 -23.55 -23.33 -9.75
N GLN A 53 -22.24 -23.19 -9.95
CA GLN A 53 -21.48 -23.85 -11.01
C GLN A 53 -21.38 -25.37 -10.81
N HIS A 54 -21.22 -25.84 -9.57
CA HIS A 54 -21.26 -27.26 -9.22
C HIS A 54 -22.66 -27.87 -9.44
N ARG A 55 -23.73 -27.13 -9.12
CA ARG A 55 -25.11 -27.60 -9.33
C ARG A 55 -25.55 -27.54 -10.80
N TYR A 56 -25.06 -26.56 -11.56
CA TYR A 56 -25.45 -26.29 -12.94
C TYR A 56 -24.22 -26.01 -13.81
N VAL A 57 -23.53 -27.06 -14.25
CA VAL A 57 -22.26 -27.00 -15.00
C VAL A 57 -22.33 -26.09 -16.25
N TRP A 58 -23.49 -26.00 -16.91
CA TRP A 58 -23.71 -25.17 -18.10
C TRP A 58 -24.10 -23.71 -17.82
N LEU A 59 -24.48 -23.36 -16.57
CA LEU A 59 -24.92 -22.01 -16.20
C LEU A 59 -23.90 -20.90 -16.51
N PRO A 60 -22.57 -21.10 -16.36
CA PRO A 60 -21.57 -20.08 -16.73
C PRO A 60 -21.69 -19.59 -18.18
N PHE A 61 -22.13 -20.41 -19.14
CA PHE A 61 -22.30 -19.97 -20.54
C PHE A 61 -23.39 -18.91 -20.75
N VAL A 62 -24.30 -18.74 -19.78
CA VAL A 62 -25.30 -17.66 -19.78
C VAL A 62 -24.93 -16.58 -18.78
N LEU A 63 -24.54 -16.98 -17.56
CA LEU A 63 -24.29 -16.09 -16.43
C LEU A 63 -23.03 -15.22 -16.64
N THR A 64 -21.91 -15.84 -17.02
CA THR A 64 -20.61 -15.16 -17.16
C THR A 64 -20.63 -14.11 -18.27
N PRO A 65 -21.18 -14.36 -19.49
CA PRO A 65 -21.36 -13.33 -20.53
C PRO A 65 -22.28 -12.19 -20.11
N ALA A 66 -23.43 -12.50 -19.48
CA ALA A 66 -24.41 -11.50 -19.08
C ALA A 66 -23.82 -10.53 -18.03
N ILE A 67 -23.13 -11.08 -17.02
CA ILE A 67 -22.43 -10.30 -16.01
C ILE A 67 -21.26 -9.51 -16.62
N ALA A 68 -20.59 -10.00 -17.65
CA ALA A 68 -19.47 -9.29 -18.28
C ALA A 68 -19.96 -8.05 -19.05
N ALA A 69 -21.04 -8.21 -19.82
CA ALA A 69 -21.75 -7.11 -20.45
C ALA A 69 -22.25 -6.08 -19.42
N LEU A 70 -22.92 -6.54 -18.36
CA LEU A 70 -23.46 -5.69 -17.29
C LEU A 70 -22.35 -4.92 -16.57
N SER A 71 -21.25 -5.59 -16.21
CA SER A 71 -20.10 -4.98 -15.52
C SER A 71 -19.51 -3.85 -16.36
N VAL A 72 -19.22 -4.10 -17.64
CA VAL A 72 -18.66 -3.07 -18.54
C VAL A 72 -19.64 -1.93 -18.80
N TRP A 73 -20.94 -2.21 -18.90
CA TRP A 73 -21.97 -1.17 -19.00
C TRP A 73 -22.01 -0.29 -17.73
N LEU A 74 -22.07 -0.88 -16.53
CA LEU A 74 -22.09 -0.17 -15.25
C LEU A 74 -20.84 0.71 -15.08
N THR A 75 -19.65 0.15 -15.32
CA THR A 75 -18.39 0.91 -15.21
C THR A 75 -18.38 2.07 -16.19
N ARG A 76 -18.71 1.86 -17.46
CA ARG A 76 -18.70 2.93 -18.48
C ARG A 76 -19.79 3.98 -18.26
N ARG A 77 -20.97 3.61 -17.72
CA ARG A 77 -22.13 4.51 -17.56
C ARG A 77 -22.10 5.33 -16.26
N PHE A 78 -21.59 4.77 -15.17
CA PHE A 78 -21.67 5.36 -13.82
C PHE A 78 -20.31 5.48 -13.11
N PHE A 79 -19.40 4.51 -13.30
CA PHE A 79 -18.18 4.37 -12.50
C PHE A 79 -16.88 4.48 -13.30
N ARG A 80 -16.82 5.37 -14.30
CA ARG A 80 -15.61 5.64 -15.08
C ARG A 80 -14.46 6.04 -14.14
N GLY A 81 -13.32 5.36 -14.25
CA GLY A 81 -12.22 5.40 -13.30
C GLY A 81 -12.11 4.13 -12.42
N ALA A 82 -13.13 3.27 -12.36
CA ALA A 82 -13.11 2.01 -11.62
C ALA A 82 -12.61 0.79 -12.44
N GLU A 83 -12.26 0.96 -13.72
CA GLU A 83 -11.85 -0.11 -14.65
C GLU A 83 -10.64 -0.92 -14.12
N GLY A 84 -10.58 -2.22 -14.44
CA GLY A 84 -9.42 -3.09 -14.14
C GLY A 84 -8.96 -3.09 -12.68
N SER A 85 -7.64 -3.19 -12.48
CA SER A 85 -7.01 -3.29 -11.16
C SER A 85 -7.36 -2.10 -10.27
N GLY A 86 -7.09 -0.88 -10.73
CA GLY A 86 -7.15 0.34 -9.90
C GLY A 86 -5.78 0.88 -9.49
N ILE A 87 -4.76 0.02 -9.47
CA ILE A 87 -3.36 0.44 -9.29
C ILE A 87 -2.90 1.45 -10.36
N PRO A 88 -3.20 1.26 -11.67
CA PRO A 88 -2.88 2.26 -12.69
C PRO A 88 -3.50 3.64 -12.42
N GLN A 89 -4.68 3.72 -11.83
CA GLN A 89 -5.36 4.96 -11.47
C GLN A 89 -4.73 5.63 -10.25
N VAL A 90 -4.24 4.85 -9.28
CA VAL A 90 -3.43 5.34 -8.16
C VAL A 90 -2.09 5.89 -8.67
N ILE A 91 -1.36 5.12 -9.49
CA ILE A 91 -0.10 5.52 -10.12
C ILE A 91 -0.29 6.79 -10.97
N ALA A 92 -1.34 6.88 -11.78
CA ALA A 92 -1.64 8.08 -12.56
C ALA A 92 -1.95 9.29 -11.66
N THR A 93 -2.59 9.09 -10.49
CA THR A 93 -2.84 10.17 -9.53
C THR A 93 -1.55 10.64 -8.85
N LEU A 94 -0.60 9.73 -8.58
CA LEU A 94 0.67 10.03 -7.91
C LEU A 94 1.71 10.70 -8.84
N HIS A 95 1.64 10.45 -10.14
CA HIS A 95 2.55 11.01 -11.15
C HIS A 95 1.99 12.22 -11.92
N ALA A 96 0.68 12.49 -11.84
CA ALA A 96 0.08 13.67 -12.46
C ALA A 96 0.38 14.96 -11.68
N GLN A 97 0.15 16.12 -12.32
CA GLN A 97 0.16 17.39 -11.60
C GLN A 97 -0.97 17.44 -10.55
N PRO A 98 -0.75 18.10 -9.39
CA PRO A 98 -1.63 17.97 -8.23
C PRO A 98 -3.09 18.46 -8.43
N GLY A 99 -4.01 17.96 -7.59
CA GLY A 99 -5.40 18.43 -7.48
C GLY A 99 -6.36 17.98 -8.60
N ALA A 100 -5.93 17.94 -9.87
CA ALA A 100 -6.81 17.72 -11.01
C ALA A 100 -7.19 16.24 -11.27
N PHE A 101 -6.31 15.28 -10.95
CA PHE A 101 -6.52 13.86 -11.31
C PHE A 101 -7.11 13.02 -10.17
N GLY A 102 -6.69 13.22 -8.91
CA GLY A 102 -7.24 12.48 -7.76
C GLY A 102 -8.73 12.75 -7.57
N SER A 103 -9.15 14.01 -7.77
CA SER A 103 -10.56 14.44 -7.75
C SER A 103 -11.42 13.77 -8.84
N ARG A 104 -10.80 13.18 -9.86
CA ARG A 104 -11.47 12.41 -10.93
C ARG A 104 -11.40 10.90 -10.72
N LEU A 105 -10.28 10.36 -10.24
CA LEU A 105 -9.96 8.92 -10.22
C LEU A 105 -10.13 8.24 -8.85
N LEU A 106 -10.10 9.01 -7.75
CA LEU A 106 -10.10 8.52 -6.37
C LEU A 106 -11.31 9.04 -5.57
N THR A 107 -12.48 9.07 -6.19
CA THR A 107 -13.73 9.54 -5.55
C THR A 107 -14.44 8.43 -4.77
N LEU A 108 -15.23 8.79 -3.75
CA LEU A 108 -16.08 7.82 -3.03
C LEU A 108 -17.08 7.10 -3.97
N ARG A 109 -17.49 7.73 -5.08
CA ARG A 109 -18.31 7.08 -6.12
C ARG A 109 -17.55 5.96 -6.83
N ILE A 110 -16.26 6.16 -7.10
CA ILE A 110 -15.40 5.13 -7.70
C ILE A 110 -15.09 4.02 -6.70
N LEU A 111 -14.91 4.35 -5.41
CA LEU A 111 -14.78 3.36 -4.33
C LEU A 111 -16.01 2.43 -4.30
N PHE A 112 -17.22 2.99 -4.24
CA PHE A 112 -18.46 2.21 -4.26
C PHE A 112 -18.63 1.40 -5.55
N GLY A 113 -18.40 2.03 -6.71
CA GLY A 113 -18.45 1.37 -8.01
C GLY A 113 -17.46 0.22 -8.16
N LYS A 114 -16.26 0.36 -7.60
CA LYS A 114 -15.24 -0.69 -7.58
C LYS A 114 -15.75 -1.90 -6.80
N VAL A 115 -16.25 -1.69 -5.57
CA VAL A 115 -16.80 -2.76 -4.71
C VAL A 115 -17.96 -3.50 -5.39
N VAL A 116 -18.94 -2.77 -5.92
CA VAL A 116 -20.14 -3.37 -6.52
C VAL A 116 -19.80 -4.16 -7.78
N VAL A 117 -19.01 -3.59 -8.70
CA VAL A 117 -18.76 -4.23 -9.99
C VAL A 117 -17.73 -5.35 -9.89
N SER A 118 -16.76 -5.30 -8.97
CA SER A 118 -15.87 -6.45 -8.73
C SER A 118 -16.60 -7.62 -8.06
N LEU A 119 -17.55 -7.35 -7.15
CA LEU A 119 -18.45 -8.39 -6.62
C LEU A 119 -19.29 -9.03 -7.72
N LEU A 120 -19.89 -8.22 -8.61
CA LEU A 120 -20.57 -8.76 -9.79
C LEU A 120 -19.62 -9.64 -10.62
N GLY A 121 -18.39 -9.19 -10.87
CA GLY A 121 -17.41 -9.98 -11.62
C GLY A 121 -17.09 -11.34 -11.00
N ILE A 122 -16.96 -11.40 -9.67
CA ILE A 122 -16.76 -12.65 -8.93
C ILE A 122 -18.02 -13.54 -8.96
N LEU A 123 -19.23 -12.96 -8.85
CA LEU A 123 -20.50 -13.66 -9.04
C LEU A 123 -20.71 -14.16 -10.48
N GLY A 124 -19.96 -13.62 -11.45
CA GLY A 124 -19.85 -14.15 -12.82
C GLY A 124 -18.72 -15.17 -13.01
N GLY A 125 -17.95 -15.47 -11.96
CA GLY A 125 -16.84 -16.43 -12.00
C GLY A 125 -15.52 -15.87 -12.56
N PHE A 126 -15.39 -14.56 -12.79
CA PHE A 126 -14.22 -14.01 -13.50
C PHE A 126 -12.91 -14.27 -12.75
N THR A 127 -11.83 -14.40 -13.53
CA THR A 127 -10.48 -14.65 -13.02
C THR A 127 -9.85 -13.33 -12.57
N ILE A 128 -10.33 -12.83 -11.43
CA ILE A 128 -9.92 -11.56 -10.82
C ILE A 128 -9.61 -11.75 -9.32
N GLY A 129 -8.65 -10.96 -8.82
CA GLY A 129 -8.30 -10.86 -7.40
C GLY A 129 -8.88 -9.59 -6.74
N ARG A 130 -8.92 -9.57 -5.41
CA ARG A 130 -9.43 -8.42 -4.64
C ARG A 130 -8.40 -7.31 -4.39
N GLU A 131 -7.12 -7.61 -4.58
CA GLU A 131 -5.95 -6.77 -4.22
C GLU A 131 -5.85 -5.43 -4.96
N GLY A 132 -6.05 -5.42 -6.28
CA GLY A 132 -6.09 -4.16 -7.04
C GLY A 132 -7.23 -3.24 -6.58
N PRO A 133 -8.46 -3.77 -6.47
CA PRO A 133 -9.59 -3.08 -5.87
C PRO A 133 -9.31 -2.54 -4.47
N THR A 134 -8.73 -3.31 -3.54
CA THR A 134 -8.44 -2.81 -2.17
C THR A 134 -7.42 -1.67 -2.17
N VAL A 135 -6.41 -1.72 -3.05
CA VAL A 135 -5.48 -0.60 -3.24
C VAL A 135 -6.20 0.67 -3.69
N GLN A 136 -7.08 0.62 -4.70
CA GLN A 136 -7.81 1.83 -5.13
C GLN A 136 -8.88 2.26 -4.13
N ILE A 137 -9.53 1.32 -3.42
CA ILE A 137 -10.49 1.61 -2.34
C ILE A 137 -9.80 2.35 -1.20
N GLY A 138 -8.66 1.85 -0.71
CA GLY A 138 -7.88 2.47 0.35
C GLY A 138 -7.34 3.84 -0.03
N ALA A 139 -6.77 3.95 -1.24
CA ALA A 139 -6.33 5.23 -1.80
C ALA A 139 -7.49 6.24 -1.93
N SER A 140 -8.66 5.80 -2.40
CA SER A 140 -9.86 6.66 -2.52
C SER A 140 -10.39 7.09 -1.16
N LEU A 141 -10.37 6.22 -0.15
CA LEU A 141 -10.79 6.58 1.19
C LEU A 141 -9.89 7.68 1.77
N MET A 142 -8.58 7.43 1.83
CA MET A 142 -7.58 8.37 2.34
C MET A 142 -7.55 9.69 1.56
N PHE A 143 -7.64 9.64 0.24
CA PHE A 143 -7.73 10.85 -0.58
C PHE A 143 -8.95 11.72 -0.22
N ASN A 144 -10.08 11.12 0.17
CA ASN A 144 -11.26 11.89 0.60
C ASN A 144 -11.22 12.31 2.09
N LEU A 145 -10.32 11.77 2.91
CA LEU A 145 -10.01 12.29 4.25
C LEU A 145 -9.26 13.64 4.20
N ARG A 146 -8.67 14.02 3.05
CA ARG A 146 -7.97 15.31 2.87
C ARG A 146 -8.81 16.54 3.26
N ARG A 147 -10.15 16.45 3.16
CA ARG A 147 -11.10 17.51 3.57
C ARG A 147 -11.04 17.89 5.05
N PHE A 148 -10.44 17.06 5.90
CA PHE A 148 -10.23 17.36 7.32
C PHE A 148 -8.95 18.18 7.58
N TYR A 149 -8.13 18.41 6.56
CA TYR A 149 -6.93 19.24 6.58
C TYR A 149 -7.25 20.64 5.98
N PRO A 150 -7.23 21.73 6.77
CA PRO A 150 -7.61 23.06 6.29
C PRO A 150 -6.63 23.66 5.27
N ARG A 151 -5.41 23.12 5.15
CA ARG A 151 -4.40 23.47 4.14
C ARG A 151 -3.91 22.21 3.40
N SER A 152 -4.83 21.39 2.90
CA SER A 152 -4.48 20.22 2.08
C SER A 152 -3.71 20.65 0.84
N ASN A 153 -2.41 20.38 0.81
CA ASN A 153 -1.54 20.63 -0.35
C ASN A 153 -1.30 19.34 -1.16
N ALA A 154 -0.66 19.51 -2.32
CA ALA A 154 -0.27 18.41 -3.22
C ALA A 154 0.42 17.23 -2.52
N LEU A 155 1.24 17.54 -1.52
CA LEU A 155 2.12 16.60 -0.85
C LEU A 155 1.36 15.79 0.22
N ILE A 156 0.43 16.41 0.95
CA ILE A 156 -0.53 15.74 1.83
C ILE A 156 -1.45 14.83 1.00
N GLU A 157 -1.95 15.29 -0.15
CA GLU A 157 -2.74 14.44 -1.07
C GLU A 157 -1.93 13.21 -1.50
N ARG A 158 -0.69 13.39 -1.94
CA ARG A 158 0.22 12.30 -2.35
C ARG A 158 0.48 11.31 -1.20
N GLN A 159 0.73 11.81 0.01
CA GLN A 159 0.95 10.98 1.20
C GLN A 159 -0.29 10.18 1.61
N LEU A 160 -1.48 10.79 1.59
CA LEU A 160 -2.75 10.11 1.86
C LEU A 160 -3.02 9.01 0.82
N VAL A 161 -2.80 9.30 -0.47
CA VAL A 161 -2.97 8.31 -1.55
C VAL A 161 -1.99 7.14 -1.39
N LEU A 162 -0.71 7.41 -1.14
CA LEU A 162 0.30 6.37 -0.86
C LEU A 162 -0.07 5.53 0.38
N ALA A 163 -0.44 6.17 1.48
CA ALA A 163 -0.83 5.49 2.72
C ALA A 163 -2.05 4.60 2.51
N GLY A 164 -3.09 5.11 1.85
CA GLY A 164 -4.31 4.35 1.58
C GLY A 164 -4.08 3.18 0.63
N ALA A 165 -3.27 3.38 -0.40
CA ALA A 165 -2.89 2.33 -1.34
C ALA A 165 -2.10 1.19 -0.66
N ALA A 166 -1.07 1.55 0.12
CA ALA A 166 -0.21 0.62 0.83
C ALA A 166 -0.95 -0.13 1.96
N ALA A 167 -1.77 0.58 2.74
CA ALA A 167 -2.67 0.01 3.73
C ALA A 167 -3.70 -0.95 3.08
N GLY A 168 -4.22 -0.60 1.90
CA GLY A 168 -5.15 -1.42 1.14
C GLY A 168 -4.53 -2.73 0.63
N LEU A 169 -3.25 -2.73 0.25
CA LEU A 169 -2.52 -3.96 -0.07
C LEU A 169 -2.23 -4.79 1.20
N SER A 170 -1.67 -4.16 2.23
CA SER A 170 -1.34 -4.77 3.52
C SER A 170 -2.53 -5.51 4.13
N ALA A 171 -3.68 -4.85 4.23
CA ALA A 171 -4.89 -5.41 4.81
C ALA A 171 -5.56 -6.49 3.94
N ALA A 172 -5.26 -6.54 2.64
CA ALA A 172 -5.87 -7.51 1.74
C ALA A 172 -5.09 -8.83 1.73
N PHE A 173 -3.76 -8.78 1.70
CA PHE A 173 -2.92 -9.98 1.76
C PHE A 173 -2.52 -10.42 3.17
N ASN A 174 -2.73 -9.58 4.20
CA ASN A 174 -2.18 -9.75 5.55
C ASN A 174 -0.63 -9.65 5.57
N THR A 175 -0.09 -8.71 4.79
CA THR A 175 1.35 -8.59 4.48
C THR A 175 1.85 -7.14 4.65
N PRO A 176 2.20 -6.70 5.88
CA PRO A 176 2.55 -5.30 6.14
C PRO A 176 3.88 -4.87 5.49
N LEU A 177 4.91 -5.72 5.47
CA LEU A 177 6.19 -5.37 4.85
C LEU A 177 6.04 -5.23 3.33
N ALA A 178 5.26 -6.11 2.70
CA ALA A 178 4.90 -6.00 1.30
C ALA A 178 4.17 -4.69 0.98
N GLY A 179 3.26 -4.24 1.86
CA GLY A 179 2.59 -2.95 1.72
C GLY A 179 3.55 -1.77 1.69
N ILE A 180 4.56 -1.78 2.56
CA ILE A 180 5.61 -0.75 2.62
C ILE A 180 6.49 -0.80 1.36
N VAL A 181 6.95 -1.99 0.96
CA VAL A 181 7.84 -2.15 -0.21
C VAL A 181 7.11 -1.79 -1.51
N PHE A 182 5.84 -2.17 -1.67
CA PHE A 182 4.99 -1.76 -2.80
C PHE A 182 4.86 -0.24 -2.92
N ALA A 183 4.71 0.47 -1.80
CA ALA A 183 4.67 1.93 -1.81
C ALA A 183 5.96 2.56 -2.33
N ILE A 184 7.11 1.97 -2.00
CA ILE A 184 8.43 2.47 -2.40
C ILE A 184 8.74 2.10 -3.86
N GLU A 185 8.68 0.81 -4.19
CA GLU A 185 9.12 0.26 -5.48
C GLU A 185 8.13 0.53 -6.61
N GLU A 186 6.82 0.36 -6.38
CA GLU A 186 5.83 0.37 -7.47
C GLU A 186 5.01 1.67 -7.52
N LEU A 187 4.62 2.24 -6.38
CA LEU A 187 3.78 3.45 -6.36
C LEU A 187 4.57 4.77 -6.41
N SER A 188 5.68 4.87 -5.70
CA SER A 188 6.44 6.12 -5.56
C SER A 188 7.66 6.22 -6.49
N ARG A 189 8.33 5.09 -6.76
CA ARG A 189 9.54 4.94 -7.61
C ARG A 189 10.72 5.86 -7.29
N SER A 190 10.63 6.66 -6.23
CA SER A 190 11.71 7.49 -5.69
C SER A 190 12.19 6.92 -4.35
N PHE A 191 13.33 6.20 -4.36
CA PHE A 191 13.98 5.71 -3.14
C PHE A 191 14.42 6.83 -2.17
N SER A 192 14.42 8.10 -2.61
CA SER A 192 14.64 9.28 -1.76
C SER A 192 13.47 9.56 -0.80
N ALA A 193 12.29 8.98 -1.05
CA ALA A 193 11.16 9.04 -0.12
C ALA A 193 11.38 8.06 1.05
N ARG A 194 12.16 8.50 2.04
CA ARG A 194 12.20 7.87 3.37
C ARG A 194 10.75 7.76 3.86
N ALA A 195 10.20 6.55 3.95
CA ALA A 195 8.81 6.36 4.35
C ALA A 195 8.63 6.93 5.77
N SER A 196 7.93 8.06 5.88
CA SER A 196 7.76 8.75 7.16
C SER A 196 7.12 7.81 8.18
N GLY A 197 7.48 7.94 9.46
CA GLY A 197 6.94 7.06 10.52
C GLY A 197 5.41 7.02 10.56
N VAL A 198 4.75 8.12 10.13
CA VAL A 198 3.29 8.20 9.97
C VAL A 198 2.77 7.25 8.88
N LEU A 199 3.46 7.16 7.74
CA LEU A 199 3.11 6.25 6.64
C LEU A 199 3.28 4.79 7.07
N ILE A 200 4.41 4.46 7.70
CA ILE A 200 4.70 3.10 8.18
C ILE A 200 3.68 2.68 9.25
N THR A 201 3.42 3.54 10.26
CA THR A 201 2.43 3.24 11.31
C THR A 201 1.02 3.06 10.74
N ALA A 202 0.61 3.85 9.74
CA ALA A 202 -0.68 3.65 9.05
C ALA A 202 -0.77 2.27 8.36
N ILE A 203 0.29 1.83 7.66
CA ILE A 203 0.31 0.52 6.98
C ILE A 203 0.27 -0.64 8.00
N ILE A 204 0.99 -0.50 9.12
CA ILE A 204 0.99 -1.46 10.23
C ILE A 204 -0.39 -1.51 10.89
N ILE A 205 -1.01 -0.37 11.20
CA ILE A 205 -2.35 -0.31 11.80
C ILE A 205 -3.39 -1.01 10.93
N ALA A 206 -3.40 -0.75 9.61
CA ALA A 206 -4.32 -1.41 8.70
C ALA A 206 -4.09 -2.93 8.62
N GLY A 207 -2.82 -3.37 8.64
CA GLY A 207 -2.46 -4.79 8.71
C GLY A 207 -2.89 -5.44 10.03
N VAL A 208 -2.66 -4.79 11.17
CA VAL A 208 -3.07 -5.28 12.50
C VAL A 208 -4.60 -5.37 12.62
N ILE A 209 -5.36 -4.45 12.03
CA ILE A 209 -6.83 -4.55 11.97
C ILE A 209 -7.26 -5.75 11.11
N ALA A 210 -6.59 -6.02 9.98
CA ALA A 210 -6.87 -7.21 9.18
C ALA A 210 -6.53 -8.52 9.92
N LEU A 211 -5.37 -8.56 10.56
CA LEU A 211 -4.88 -9.67 11.38
C LEU A 211 -5.81 -9.95 12.58
N GLY A 212 -6.22 -8.91 13.29
CA GLY A 212 -7.11 -9.03 14.46
C GLY A 212 -8.53 -9.48 14.10
N LEU A 213 -9.00 -9.19 12.88
CA LEU A 213 -10.35 -9.58 12.43
C LEU A 213 -10.40 -10.91 11.71
N ASN A 214 -9.38 -11.26 10.92
CA ASN A 214 -9.34 -12.52 10.15
C ASN A 214 -8.46 -13.60 10.81
N GLY A 215 -7.77 -13.28 11.90
CA GLY A 215 -6.87 -14.18 12.62
C GLY A 215 -5.41 -14.09 12.18
N ASN A 216 -4.51 -14.63 13.00
CA ASN A 216 -3.09 -14.74 12.66
C ASN A 216 -2.84 -15.96 11.77
N TYR A 217 -3.21 -15.86 10.49
CA TYR A 217 -2.94 -16.87 9.47
C TYR A 217 -1.98 -16.32 8.41
N THR A 218 -1.06 -17.17 7.97
CA THR A 218 -0.28 -16.93 6.75
C THR A 218 -1.14 -17.35 5.58
N TYR A 219 -1.32 -16.44 4.61
CA TYR A 219 -2.29 -16.60 3.51
C TYR A 219 -2.11 -17.94 2.76
N PHE A 220 -0.87 -18.40 2.60
CA PHE A 220 -0.51 -19.63 1.92
C PHE A 220 0.19 -20.68 2.81
N GLY A 221 0.25 -20.47 4.13
CA GLY A 221 0.74 -21.48 5.08
C GLY A 221 2.21 -21.32 5.46
N THR A 222 2.86 -22.44 5.77
CA THR A 222 4.28 -22.55 6.13
C THR A 222 4.93 -23.58 5.22
N ILE A 223 5.88 -23.18 4.38
CA ILE A 223 6.76 -24.16 3.72
C ILE A 223 7.87 -24.54 4.71
N GLU A 224 7.75 -25.74 5.28
CA GLU A 224 8.89 -26.42 5.88
C GLU A 224 9.78 -26.99 4.76
N ILE A 225 11.07 -26.69 4.85
CA ILE A 225 12.10 -27.25 3.98
C ILE A 225 12.94 -28.16 4.85
N GLY A 226 13.20 -29.38 4.37
CA GLY A 226 14.15 -30.27 5.03
C GLY A 226 15.54 -29.62 5.20
N PRO A 227 16.40 -30.17 6.09
CA PRO A 227 17.64 -29.52 6.54
C PRO A 227 18.73 -29.31 5.46
N HIS A 228 18.48 -29.70 4.21
CA HIS A 228 19.41 -29.61 3.09
C HIS A 228 18.76 -29.03 1.85
N PHE A 229 19.39 -28.00 1.27
CA PHE A 229 18.99 -27.49 -0.04
C PHE A 229 19.28 -28.52 -1.14
N PRO A 230 18.35 -28.77 -2.08
CA PRO A 230 18.58 -29.69 -3.19
C PRO A 230 19.73 -29.20 -4.08
N LYS A 231 20.57 -30.12 -4.56
CA LYS A 231 21.66 -29.83 -5.51
C LYS A 231 21.14 -29.16 -6.80
N ALA A 232 19.91 -29.47 -7.20
CA ALA A 232 19.24 -28.90 -8.38
C ALA A 232 18.65 -27.49 -8.16
N LEU A 233 18.69 -26.91 -6.94
CA LEU A 233 18.00 -25.66 -6.61
C LEU A 233 18.39 -24.49 -7.54
N ALA A 234 19.66 -24.34 -7.89
CA ALA A 234 20.11 -23.28 -8.79
C ALA A 234 19.53 -23.43 -10.21
N ALA A 235 19.46 -24.67 -10.72
CA ALA A 235 18.84 -24.97 -12.00
C ALA A 235 17.31 -24.75 -11.96
N ALA A 236 16.66 -25.14 -10.85
CA ALA A 236 15.24 -24.90 -10.63
C ALA A 236 14.90 -23.40 -10.56
N VAL A 237 15.67 -22.60 -9.82
CA VAL A 237 15.55 -21.13 -9.79
C VAL A 237 15.66 -20.54 -11.19
N LEU A 238 16.70 -20.91 -11.96
CA LEU A 238 16.92 -20.38 -13.30
C LEU A 238 15.82 -20.77 -14.30
N LEU A 239 15.44 -22.05 -14.33
CA LEU A 239 14.40 -22.54 -15.24
C LEU A 239 13.02 -21.97 -14.88
N THR A 240 12.70 -21.92 -13.58
CA THR A 240 11.45 -21.33 -13.09
C THR A 240 11.36 -19.85 -13.46
N ALA A 241 12.44 -19.09 -13.25
CA ALA A 241 12.49 -17.68 -13.59
C ALA A 241 12.36 -17.43 -15.10
N LEU A 242 12.96 -18.29 -15.93
CA LEU A 242 12.85 -18.19 -17.39
C LEU A 242 11.42 -18.48 -17.87
N VAL A 243 10.83 -19.61 -17.44
CA VAL A 243 9.47 -20.02 -17.82
C VAL A 243 8.44 -18.99 -17.37
N THR A 244 8.48 -18.58 -16.10
CA THR A 244 7.52 -17.60 -15.56
C THR A 244 7.77 -16.18 -16.07
N GLY A 245 9.03 -15.82 -16.34
CA GLY A 245 9.42 -14.58 -17.00
C GLY A 245 8.85 -14.44 -18.42
N ILE A 246 8.98 -15.48 -19.24
CA ILE A 246 8.39 -15.53 -20.58
C ILE A 246 6.86 -15.50 -20.51
N ALA A 247 6.26 -16.32 -19.64
CA ALA A 247 4.80 -16.40 -19.53
C ALA A 247 4.16 -15.11 -19.00
N GLY A 248 4.78 -14.44 -18.02
CA GLY A 248 4.34 -13.14 -17.51
C GLY A 248 4.57 -12.00 -18.52
N GLY A 249 5.69 -12.03 -19.25
CA GLY A 249 5.96 -11.11 -20.36
C GLY A 249 4.95 -11.25 -21.50
N LEU A 250 4.60 -12.49 -21.87
CA LEU A 250 3.54 -12.80 -22.84
C LEU A 250 2.17 -12.28 -22.38
N PHE A 251 1.82 -12.49 -21.11
CA PHE A 251 0.58 -11.93 -20.53
C PHE A 251 0.53 -10.40 -20.64
N GLY A 252 1.61 -9.70 -20.25
CA GLY A 252 1.72 -8.25 -20.38
C GLY A 252 1.61 -7.79 -21.84
N TRP A 253 2.29 -8.47 -22.76
CA TRP A 253 2.22 -8.21 -24.20
C TRP A 253 0.80 -8.39 -24.75
N LEU A 254 0.06 -9.44 -24.35
CA LEU A 254 -1.32 -9.65 -24.77
C LEU A 254 -2.24 -8.48 -24.34
N LEU A 255 -2.05 -7.93 -23.13
CA LEU A 255 -2.84 -6.80 -22.62
C LEU A 255 -2.45 -5.43 -23.19
N LEU A 256 -1.16 -5.19 -23.48
CA LEU A 256 -0.71 -3.89 -24.01
C LEU A 256 -0.78 -3.81 -25.54
N ASN A 257 -0.52 -4.92 -26.25
CA ASN A 257 -0.44 -4.97 -27.71
C ASN A 257 -1.71 -5.53 -28.37
N THR A 258 -2.89 -5.37 -27.76
CA THR A 258 -4.19 -5.87 -28.26
C THR A 258 -4.42 -5.61 -29.76
N SER A 259 -4.07 -4.42 -30.27
CA SER A 259 -4.27 -4.09 -31.68
C SER A 259 -3.31 -4.80 -32.66
N ARG A 260 -2.31 -5.54 -32.17
CA ARG A 260 -1.36 -6.31 -33.00
C ARG A 260 -1.75 -7.77 -33.19
N TRP A 261 -2.46 -8.37 -32.23
CA TRP A 261 -2.81 -9.80 -32.25
C TRP A 261 -4.32 -10.07 -32.37
N LEU A 262 -5.17 -9.15 -31.96
CA LEU A 262 -6.62 -9.34 -31.99
C LEU A 262 -7.13 -9.17 -33.44
N PRO A 263 -7.87 -10.14 -34.02
CA PRO A 263 -8.36 -10.04 -35.39
C PRO A 263 -9.24 -8.81 -35.63
N ALA A 264 -9.18 -8.23 -36.83
CA ALA A 264 -9.84 -6.96 -37.16
C ALA A 264 -11.33 -6.89 -36.74
N ARG A 265 -12.09 -7.99 -36.90
CA ARG A 265 -13.51 -8.10 -36.48
C ARG A 265 -13.71 -8.05 -34.96
N LEU A 266 -12.80 -8.60 -34.17
CA LEU A 266 -12.84 -8.50 -32.71
C LEU A 266 -12.29 -7.15 -32.24
N LEU A 267 -11.35 -6.56 -32.97
CA LEU A 267 -10.79 -5.24 -32.67
C LEU A 267 -11.80 -4.11 -32.92
N SER A 268 -12.62 -4.19 -33.97
CA SER A 268 -13.76 -3.27 -34.16
C SER A 268 -14.80 -3.46 -33.05
N LEU A 269 -15.15 -4.71 -32.70
CA LEU A 269 -16.06 -4.99 -31.59
C LEU A 269 -15.57 -4.43 -30.25
N TYR A 270 -14.28 -4.57 -29.94
CA TYR A 270 -13.62 -4.00 -28.76
C TYR A 270 -13.73 -2.47 -28.70
N ARG A 271 -13.57 -1.78 -29.84
CA ARG A 271 -13.58 -0.31 -29.92
C ARG A 271 -15.00 0.27 -29.96
N GLU A 272 -15.88 -0.31 -30.79
CA GLU A 272 -17.20 0.23 -31.13
C GLU A 272 -18.32 -0.34 -30.24
N ARG A 273 -18.24 -1.63 -29.87
CA ARG A 273 -19.28 -2.34 -29.12
C ARG A 273 -18.71 -3.06 -27.89
N PRO A 274 -18.05 -2.33 -26.96
CA PRO A 274 -17.30 -2.90 -25.84
C PRO A 274 -18.13 -3.80 -24.90
N ILE A 275 -19.45 -3.57 -24.81
CA ILE A 275 -20.37 -4.40 -24.02
C ILE A 275 -20.54 -5.79 -24.66
N VAL A 276 -20.65 -5.85 -25.99
CA VAL A 276 -20.76 -7.12 -26.75
C VAL A 276 -19.42 -7.84 -26.75
N PHE A 277 -18.31 -7.10 -26.87
CA PHE A 277 -16.97 -7.66 -26.69
C PHE A 277 -16.79 -8.28 -25.30
N ALA A 278 -17.26 -7.61 -24.23
CA ALA A 278 -17.22 -8.14 -22.87
C ALA A 278 -18.04 -9.42 -22.72
N ALA A 279 -19.23 -9.53 -23.33
CA ALA A 279 -19.99 -10.78 -23.37
C ALA A 279 -19.19 -11.92 -24.04
N GLY A 280 -18.50 -11.63 -25.16
CA GLY A 280 -17.59 -12.58 -25.82
C GLY A 280 -16.42 -13.01 -24.93
N CYS A 281 -15.82 -12.09 -24.18
CA CYS A 281 -14.84 -12.43 -23.15
C CYS A 281 -15.43 -13.32 -22.04
N GLY A 282 -16.66 -13.06 -21.61
CA GLY A 282 -17.38 -13.91 -20.66
C GLY A 282 -17.61 -15.33 -21.19
N LEU A 283 -17.87 -15.52 -22.48
CA LEU A 283 -17.93 -16.84 -23.10
C LEU A 283 -16.58 -17.55 -23.08
N ALA A 284 -15.47 -16.84 -23.30
CA ALA A 284 -14.12 -17.40 -23.21
C ALA A 284 -13.77 -17.84 -21.78
N ILE A 285 -14.17 -17.06 -20.76
CA ILE A 285 -14.04 -17.42 -19.34
C ILE A 285 -14.87 -18.68 -19.02
N ALA A 286 -16.14 -18.73 -19.46
CA ALA A 286 -17.00 -19.90 -19.26
C ALA A 286 -16.44 -21.17 -19.92
N PHE A 287 -15.89 -21.04 -21.13
CA PHE A 287 -15.25 -22.14 -21.85
C PHE A 287 -13.97 -22.64 -21.16
N ALA A 288 -13.06 -21.74 -20.77
CA ALA A 288 -11.87 -22.10 -19.99
C ALA A 288 -12.25 -22.76 -18.65
N GLY A 289 -13.31 -22.26 -18.01
CA GLY A 289 -13.94 -22.85 -16.83
C GLY A 289 -14.39 -24.29 -17.07
N LEU A 290 -15.17 -24.55 -18.11
CA LEU A 290 -15.64 -25.90 -18.45
C LEU A 290 -14.47 -26.87 -18.70
N VAL A 291 -13.50 -26.49 -19.54
CA VAL A 291 -12.35 -27.34 -19.90
C VAL A 291 -11.46 -27.64 -18.68
N SER A 292 -11.41 -26.73 -17.70
CA SER A 292 -10.62 -26.87 -16.47
C SER A 292 -11.37 -27.48 -15.28
N GLY A 293 -12.59 -28.01 -15.47
CA GLY A 293 -13.43 -28.54 -14.39
C GLY A 293 -13.89 -27.49 -13.37
N GLY A 294 -13.81 -26.20 -13.72
CA GLY A 294 -14.17 -25.05 -12.88
C GLY A 294 -13.00 -24.37 -12.17
N THR A 295 -11.81 -24.98 -12.15
CA THR A 295 -10.63 -24.47 -11.41
C THR A 295 -10.11 -23.10 -11.90
N THR A 296 -10.43 -22.70 -13.14
CA THR A 296 -10.02 -21.38 -13.66
C THR A 296 -10.89 -20.21 -13.20
N PHE A 297 -12.11 -20.47 -12.71
CA PHE A 297 -12.97 -19.40 -12.18
C PHE A 297 -12.38 -18.75 -10.92
N GLY A 298 -12.77 -17.50 -10.65
CA GLY A 298 -12.33 -16.74 -9.48
C GLY A 298 -10.82 -16.50 -9.39
N SER A 299 -10.36 -16.07 -8.22
CA SER A 299 -8.98 -15.62 -8.00
C SER A 299 -7.92 -16.71 -8.21
N GLY A 300 -8.27 -17.98 -8.05
CA GLY A 300 -7.29 -19.09 -8.04
C GLY A 300 -6.60 -19.31 -6.69
N TYR A 301 -7.09 -18.68 -5.62
CA TYR A 301 -6.52 -18.80 -4.28
C TYR A 301 -6.61 -20.24 -3.75
N ALA A 302 -7.79 -20.85 -3.79
CA ALA A 302 -8.02 -22.21 -3.28
C ALA A 302 -7.15 -23.23 -4.03
N GLU A 303 -7.05 -23.08 -5.35
CA GLU A 303 -6.23 -23.93 -6.23
C GLU A 303 -4.73 -23.79 -5.92
N ALA A 304 -4.24 -22.55 -5.71
CA ALA A 304 -2.84 -22.32 -5.33
C ALA A 304 -2.52 -22.80 -3.91
N ARG A 305 -3.49 -22.68 -2.99
CA ARG A 305 -3.36 -23.13 -1.60
C ARG A 305 -3.35 -24.66 -1.52
N GLY A 306 -4.28 -25.34 -2.19
CA GLY A 306 -4.34 -26.81 -2.23
C GLY A 306 -3.10 -27.44 -2.87
N LEU A 307 -2.49 -26.78 -3.86
CA LEU A 307 -1.20 -27.20 -4.41
C LEU A 307 -0.05 -27.08 -3.37
N LEU A 308 -0.03 -26.02 -2.56
CA LEU A 308 0.97 -25.83 -1.50
C LEU A 308 0.80 -26.79 -0.32
N ASP A 309 -0.45 -27.11 0.03
CA ASP A 309 -0.75 -28.10 1.07
C ASP A 309 -0.61 -29.56 0.56
N GLY A 310 -0.40 -29.76 -0.75
CA GLY A 310 -0.26 -31.09 -1.37
C GLY A 310 -1.57 -31.87 -1.50
N HIS A 311 -2.72 -31.20 -1.37
CA HIS A 311 -4.06 -31.81 -1.38
C HIS A 311 -4.76 -31.71 -2.74
N GLU A 312 -4.34 -30.81 -3.63
CA GLU A 312 -4.89 -30.64 -4.99
C GLU A 312 -3.92 -31.12 -6.07
N GLN A 313 -4.46 -31.73 -7.13
CA GLN A 313 -3.72 -32.05 -8.35
C GLN A 313 -4.33 -31.31 -9.54
N LEU A 314 -3.74 -30.18 -9.91
CA LEU A 314 -4.22 -29.40 -11.05
C LEU A 314 -3.71 -29.98 -12.38
N PRO A 315 -4.53 -30.01 -13.45
CA PRO A 315 -4.09 -30.46 -14.77
C PRO A 315 -2.90 -29.64 -15.31
N ALA A 316 -2.04 -30.26 -16.10
CA ALA A 316 -0.89 -29.58 -16.73
C ALA A 316 -1.28 -28.36 -17.60
N LEU A 317 -2.52 -28.31 -18.11
CA LEU A 317 -3.07 -27.18 -18.86
C LEU A 317 -3.54 -26.01 -17.97
N TYR A 318 -3.61 -26.19 -16.65
CA TYR A 318 -4.14 -25.20 -15.70
C TYR A 318 -3.52 -23.79 -15.84
N PRO A 319 -2.18 -23.58 -15.79
CA PRO A 319 -1.60 -22.24 -15.86
C PRO A 319 -1.97 -21.51 -17.16
N PHE A 320 -2.05 -22.25 -18.28
CA PHE A 320 -2.43 -21.69 -19.58
C PHE A 320 -3.91 -21.30 -19.63
N LEU A 321 -4.82 -22.18 -19.18
CA LEU A 321 -6.26 -21.89 -19.13
C LEU A 321 -6.58 -20.75 -18.15
N LYS A 322 -5.90 -20.71 -16.99
CA LYS A 322 -6.04 -19.63 -15.99
C LYS A 322 -5.54 -18.30 -16.57
N MET A 323 -4.42 -18.30 -17.30
CA MET A 323 -3.91 -17.11 -18.01
C MET A 323 -4.87 -16.64 -19.11
N ILE A 324 -5.46 -17.54 -19.91
CA ILE A 324 -6.47 -17.18 -20.92
C ILE A 324 -7.69 -16.54 -20.27
N SER A 325 -8.22 -17.14 -19.19
CA SER A 325 -9.36 -16.63 -18.46
C SER A 325 -9.08 -15.27 -17.79
N MET A 326 -7.85 -15.07 -17.31
CA MET A 326 -7.36 -13.80 -16.75
C MET A 326 -7.24 -12.70 -17.82
N VAL A 327 -6.70 -13.01 -19.01
CA VAL A 327 -6.67 -12.09 -20.16
C VAL A 327 -8.11 -11.72 -20.55
N ALA A 328 -9.00 -12.70 -20.70
CA ALA A 328 -10.41 -12.45 -21.02
C ALA A 328 -11.13 -11.61 -19.96
N SER A 329 -10.80 -11.78 -18.66
CA SER A 329 -11.36 -10.96 -17.58
C SER A 329 -10.89 -9.50 -17.65
N TYR A 330 -9.61 -9.28 -17.95
CA TYR A 330 -8.99 -7.95 -17.83
C TYR A 330 -9.07 -7.11 -19.11
N LEU A 331 -9.01 -7.73 -20.29
CA LEU A 331 -9.04 -7.08 -21.60
C LEU A 331 -10.25 -6.16 -21.85
N PRO A 332 -11.50 -6.50 -21.47
CA PRO A 332 -12.66 -5.60 -21.59
C PRO A 332 -12.70 -4.50 -20.51
N GLY A 333 -11.74 -4.47 -19.57
CA GLY A 333 -11.63 -3.44 -18.52
C GLY A 333 -12.46 -3.69 -17.27
N ILE A 334 -12.90 -4.94 -17.03
CA ILE A 334 -13.74 -5.28 -15.88
C ILE A 334 -12.97 -5.01 -14.56
N PRO A 335 -13.60 -4.35 -13.57
CA PRO A 335 -13.01 -4.10 -12.26
C PRO A 335 -12.54 -5.37 -11.54
N GLY A 336 -11.25 -5.45 -11.22
CA GLY A 336 -10.63 -6.64 -10.62
C GLY A 336 -9.11 -6.60 -10.66
N GLY A 337 -8.45 -7.12 -9.64
CA GLY A 337 -6.99 -7.14 -9.51
C GLY A 337 -6.35 -8.32 -10.22
N ILE A 338 -5.06 -8.20 -10.59
CA ILE A 338 -4.30 -9.27 -11.25
C ILE A 338 -3.41 -10.11 -10.32
N PHE A 339 -3.08 -9.60 -9.12
CA PHE A 339 -2.14 -10.22 -8.18
C PHE A 339 -2.46 -11.68 -7.82
N ALA A 340 -3.65 -11.97 -7.27
CA ALA A 340 -4.00 -13.34 -6.85
C ALA A 340 -4.08 -14.33 -8.04
N PRO A 341 -4.69 -13.99 -9.20
CA PRO A 341 -4.58 -14.79 -10.40
C PRO A 341 -3.13 -15.01 -10.90
N SER A 342 -2.26 -13.99 -10.83
CA SER A 342 -0.84 -14.14 -11.16
C SER A 342 -0.14 -15.15 -10.26
N LEU A 343 -0.38 -15.09 -8.94
CA LEU A 343 0.15 -16.07 -7.98
C LEU A 343 -0.36 -17.48 -8.32
N SER A 344 -1.64 -17.62 -8.65
CA SER A 344 -2.24 -18.91 -9.02
C SER A 344 -1.71 -19.50 -10.34
N ILE A 345 -1.51 -18.67 -11.37
CA ILE A 345 -0.85 -19.09 -12.62
C ILE A 345 0.60 -19.51 -12.35
N GLY A 346 1.32 -18.75 -11.51
CA GLY A 346 2.65 -19.13 -11.04
C GLY A 346 2.65 -20.49 -10.34
N ALA A 347 1.72 -20.75 -9.42
CA ALA A 347 1.59 -22.05 -8.76
C ALA A 347 1.34 -23.19 -9.77
N GLY A 348 0.52 -22.95 -10.80
CA GLY A 348 0.32 -23.87 -11.92
C GLY A 348 1.60 -24.17 -12.72
N PHE A 349 2.47 -23.17 -12.93
CA PHE A 349 3.79 -23.39 -13.54
C PHE A 349 4.75 -24.15 -12.60
N GLY A 350 4.67 -23.92 -11.29
CA GLY A 350 5.44 -24.69 -10.30
C GLY A 350 5.07 -26.18 -10.29
N ASN A 351 3.77 -26.48 -10.37
CA ASN A 351 3.24 -27.83 -10.55
C ASN A 351 3.75 -28.46 -11.86
N LEU A 352 3.74 -27.72 -12.97
CA LEU A 352 4.30 -28.21 -14.25
C LEU A 352 5.82 -28.48 -14.18
N LEU A 353 6.57 -27.66 -13.44
CA LEU A 353 8.02 -27.83 -13.27
C LEU A 353 8.40 -28.98 -12.34
N HIS A 354 7.47 -29.46 -11.50
CA HIS A 354 7.68 -30.66 -10.69
C HIS A 354 7.83 -31.94 -11.53
N PHE A 355 7.29 -31.98 -12.76
CA PHE A 355 7.59 -33.08 -13.71
C PHE A 355 9.05 -33.09 -14.19
N VAL A 356 9.78 -31.97 -14.07
CA VAL A 356 11.21 -31.86 -14.42
C VAL A 356 12.08 -32.02 -13.16
N PHE A 357 11.60 -31.54 -12.02
CA PHE A 357 12.28 -31.61 -10.71
C PHE A 357 11.45 -32.46 -9.74
N SER A 358 11.26 -33.74 -10.06
CA SER A 358 10.49 -34.70 -9.26
C SER A 358 11.03 -34.86 -7.83
N ASP A 359 12.35 -34.76 -7.69
CA ASP A 359 13.06 -34.99 -6.42
C ASP A 359 13.05 -33.75 -5.50
N MET A 360 12.43 -32.65 -5.96
CA MET A 360 12.28 -31.42 -5.18
C MET A 360 10.88 -31.31 -4.60
N HIS A 361 10.78 -30.92 -3.33
CA HIS A 361 9.52 -30.64 -2.65
C HIS A 361 8.64 -29.68 -3.47
N LEU A 362 7.46 -30.17 -3.90
CA LEU A 362 6.51 -29.44 -4.73
C LEU A 362 6.18 -28.02 -4.21
N PRO A 363 5.94 -27.78 -2.90
CA PRO A 363 5.62 -26.44 -2.39
C PRO A 363 6.72 -25.39 -2.65
N MET A 364 7.99 -25.80 -2.64
CA MET A 364 9.11 -24.92 -2.95
C MET A 364 9.12 -24.51 -4.43
N LEU A 365 8.87 -25.45 -5.36
CA LEU A 365 8.76 -25.14 -6.80
C LEU A 365 7.56 -24.20 -7.07
N ILE A 366 6.45 -24.44 -6.39
CA ILE A 366 5.27 -23.56 -6.40
C ILE A 366 5.64 -22.15 -5.92
N ALA A 367 6.28 -21.99 -4.76
CA ALA A 367 6.66 -20.69 -4.23
C ALA A 367 7.61 -19.91 -5.16
N LEU A 368 8.60 -20.58 -5.76
CA LEU A 368 9.49 -20.00 -6.78
C LEU A 368 8.69 -19.54 -8.01
N ALA A 369 7.74 -20.34 -8.49
CA ALA A 369 6.97 -20.01 -9.68
C ALA A 369 5.90 -18.93 -9.45
N MET A 370 5.30 -18.90 -8.24
CA MET A 370 4.41 -17.82 -7.77
C MET A 370 5.13 -16.48 -7.79
N VAL A 371 6.32 -16.39 -7.18
CA VAL A 371 7.08 -15.14 -7.16
C VAL A 371 7.58 -14.76 -8.55
N GLY A 372 8.08 -15.73 -9.33
CA GLY A 372 8.57 -15.50 -10.68
C GLY A 372 7.49 -14.92 -11.59
N TYR A 373 6.28 -15.50 -11.60
CA TYR A 373 5.20 -15.03 -12.45
C TYR A 373 4.66 -13.67 -12.00
N LEU A 374 4.51 -13.45 -10.68
CA LEU A 374 4.08 -12.14 -10.17
C LEU A 374 5.11 -11.03 -10.50
N ALA A 375 6.40 -11.30 -10.30
CA ALA A 375 7.48 -10.38 -10.63
C ALA A 375 7.60 -10.13 -12.15
N ALA A 376 7.30 -11.13 -12.98
CA ALA A 376 7.26 -10.98 -14.43
C ALA A 376 6.09 -10.08 -14.88
N VAL A 377 4.90 -10.23 -14.28
CA VAL A 377 3.71 -9.46 -14.66
C VAL A 377 3.76 -8.01 -14.14
N THR A 378 4.19 -7.80 -12.90
CA THR A 378 4.25 -6.46 -12.28
C THR A 378 5.53 -5.70 -12.66
N GLN A 379 6.64 -6.42 -12.85
CA GLN A 379 8.00 -5.90 -12.99
C GLN A 379 8.55 -5.16 -11.75
N SER A 380 7.91 -5.36 -10.58
CA SER A 380 8.33 -4.95 -9.24
C SER A 380 8.83 -6.19 -8.44
N PRO A 381 10.09 -6.63 -8.66
CA PRO A 381 10.61 -7.88 -8.11
C PRO A 381 10.76 -7.87 -6.59
N ILE A 382 11.09 -6.74 -5.96
CA ILE A 382 11.30 -6.68 -4.50
C ILE A 382 9.96 -6.89 -3.80
N THR A 383 8.94 -6.14 -4.22
CA THR A 383 7.55 -6.28 -3.74
C THR A 383 7.07 -7.71 -3.92
N SER A 384 7.29 -8.29 -5.11
CA SER A 384 6.80 -9.63 -5.43
C SER A 384 7.38 -10.70 -4.51
N PHE A 385 8.69 -10.66 -4.19
CA PHE A 385 9.26 -11.65 -3.27
C PHE A 385 8.86 -11.40 -1.82
N VAL A 386 8.72 -10.15 -1.38
CA VAL A 386 8.27 -9.85 -0.01
C VAL A 386 6.83 -10.31 0.21
N ILE A 387 5.94 -10.10 -0.77
CA ILE A 387 4.57 -10.66 -0.78
C ILE A 387 4.62 -12.17 -0.58
N VAL A 388 5.31 -12.91 -1.46
CA VAL A 388 5.32 -14.38 -1.41
C VAL A 388 6.00 -14.91 -0.14
N MET A 389 7.02 -14.22 0.36
CA MET A 389 7.72 -14.55 1.61
C MET A 389 6.81 -14.40 2.84
N GLU A 390 6.13 -13.26 3.00
CA GLU A 390 5.18 -13.05 4.13
C GLU A 390 3.99 -14.02 4.04
N MET A 391 3.49 -14.31 2.83
CA MET A 391 2.32 -15.18 2.66
C MET A 391 2.59 -16.65 2.97
N ILE A 392 3.82 -17.15 2.80
CA ILE A 392 4.19 -18.56 2.95
C ILE A 392 5.14 -18.83 4.14
N ASN A 393 5.50 -17.78 4.91
CA ASN A 393 6.40 -17.85 6.08
C ASN A 393 7.71 -18.62 5.83
N GLY A 394 8.18 -18.61 4.58
CA GLY A 394 9.27 -19.44 4.08
C GLY A 394 10.62 -18.72 4.12
N HIS A 395 11.05 -18.24 5.30
CA HIS A 395 12.28 -17.45 5.44
C HIS A 395 13.53 -18.14 4.87
N ALA A 396 13.57 -19.48 4.87
CA ALA A 396 14.67 -20.24 4.28
C ALA A 396 14.76 -20.16 2.74
N LEU A 397 13.70 -19.76 2.02
CA LEU A 397 13.73 -19.55 0.56
C LEU A 397 14.04 -18.11 0.13
N VAL A 398 14.24 -17.15 1.03
CA VAL A 398 14.34 -15.71 0.71
C VAL A 398 15.30 -15.41 -0.45
N ILE A 399 16.51 -15.98 -0.42
CA ILE A 399 17.52 -15.77 -1.48
C ILE A 399 17.03 -16.32 -2.83
N SER A 400 16.44 -17.51 -2.83
CA SER A 400 15.93 -18.19 -4.04
C SER A 400 14.70 -17.49 -4.62
N LEU A 401 13.79 -17.01 -3.76
CA LEU A 401 12.62 -16.21 -4.16
C LEU A 401 13.07 -14.88 -4.79
N MET A 402 14.00 -14.17 -4.14
CA MET A 402 14.55 -12.91 -4.64
C MET A 402 15.28 -13.09 -5.97
N ALA A 403 16.12 -14.13 -6.11
CA ALA A 403 16.79 -14.44 -7.36
C ALA A 403 15.80 -14.75 -8.49
N THR A 404 14.79 -15.58 -8.21
CA THR A 404 13.74 -15.93 -9.19
C THR A 404 12.94 -14.69 -9.61
N ALA A 405 12.55 -13.83 -8.67
CA ALA A 405 11.84 -12.58 -8.93
C ALA A 405 12.64 -11.63 -9.84
N LEU A 406 13.91 -11.41 -9.52
CA LEU A 406 14.81 -10.53 -10.26
C LEU A 406 15.02 -11.03 -11.70
N ILE A 407 15.31 -12.32 -11.87
CA ILE A 407 15.53 -12.91 -13.20
C ILE A 407 14.24 -12.88 -14.02
N ALA A 408 13.09 -13.30 -13.45
CA ALA A 408 11.82 -13.33 -14.17
C ALA A 408 11.34 -11.93 -14.59
N SER A 409 11.52 -10.91 -13.74
CA SER A 409 11.25 -9.51 -14.06
C SER A 409 12.15 -9.01 -15.22
N ARG A 410 13.44 -9.36 -15.21
CA ARG A 410 14.36 -9.02 -16.32
C ARG A 410 13.99 -9.73 -17.63
N VAL A 411 13.59 -11.00 -17.57
CA VAL A 411 13.11 -11.75 -18.75
C VAL A 411 11.85 -11.10 -19.33
N SER A 412 10.86 -10.76 -18.50
CA SER A 412 9.63 -10.08 -18.92
C SER A 412 9.89 -8.73 -19.61
N ARG A 413 10.86 -7.96 -19.13
CA ARG A 413 11.24 -6.65 -19.70
C ARG A 413 11.70 -6.69 -21.16
N PHE A 414 12.12 -7.84 -21.69
CA PHE A 414 12.42 -7.98 -23.13
C PHE A 414 11.16 -8.00 -24.00
N PHE A 415 9.99 -8.36 -23.45
CA PHE A 415 8.72 -8.44 -24.17
C PHE A 415 7.89 -7.17 -24.06
N VAL A 416 7.91 -6.52 -22.89
CA VAL A 416 6.91 -5.51 -22.51
C VAL A 416 7.44 -4.56 -21.41
N PRO A 417 7.06 -3.26 -21.39
CA PRO A 417 7.31 -2.36 -20.25
C PRO A 417 6.45 -2.75 -19.02
N PRO A 418 6.71 -2.15 -17.83
CA PRO A 418 5.93 -2.43 -16.62
C PRO A 418 4.43 -2.22 -16.83
N LEU A 419 3.65 -3.27 -16.56
CA LEU A 419 2.25 -3.34 -16.96
C LEU A 419 1.40 -2.23 -16.34
N TYR A 420 1.58 -1.93 -15.05
CA TYR A 420 0.76 -0.92 -14.38
C TYR A 420 1.07 0.51 -14.84
N GLU A 421 2.32 0.84 -15.14
CA GLU A 421 2.71 2.16 -15.67
C GLU A 421 2.16 2.39 -17.07
N ALA A 422 2.34 1.42 -17.97
CA ALA A 422 1.83 1.51 -19.35
C ALA A 422 0.30 1.56 -19.41
N LEU A 423 -0.39 1.03 -18.39
CA LEU A 423 -1.82 1.24 -18.18
C LEU A 423 -2.14 2.61 -17.54
N ALA A 424 -1.28 3.13 -16.66
CA ALA A 424 -1.45 4.43 -16.00
C ALA A 424 -1.35 5.59 -17.00
N GLU A 425 -0.45 5.51 -17.99
CA GLU A 425 -0.36 6.48 -19.10
C GLU A 425 -1.69 6.75 -19.81
N ARG A 426 -2.58 5.75 -19.87
CA ARG A 426 -3.90 5.86 -20.51
C ARG A 426 -4.83 6.83 -19.77
N TYR A 427 -4.56 7.10 -18.48
CA TYR A 427 -5.29 8.05 -17.65
C TYR A 427 -4.64 9.44 -17.61
N LEU A 428 -3.33 9.54 -17.84
CA LEU A 428 -2.59 10.81 -17.89
C LEU A 428 -2.89 11.62 -19.16
N LYS A 429 -3.18 10.93 -20.28
CA LYS A 429 -3.59 11.57 -21.53
C LYS A 429 -5.00 12.17 -21.36
N PRO A 430 -5.26 13.41 -21.81
CA PRO A 430 -6.59 14.01 -21.76
C PRO A 430 -7.64 13.08 -22.38
N PRO A 431 -8.88 13.04 -21.86
CA PRO A 431 -9.91 12.18 -22.43
C PRO A 431 -10.14 12.57 -23.89
N GLN A 432 -9.82 11.67 -24.83
CA GLN A 432 -10.14 11.88 -26.24
C GLN A 432 -11.64 12.17 -26.35
N PRO A 433 -12.04 13.29 -26.97
CA PRO A 433 -13.44 13.61 -27.15
C PRO A 433 -14.12 12.49 -27.93
N ALA A 434 -15.30 12.08 -27.49
CA ALA A 434 -16.07 11.05 -28.17
C ALA A 434 -16.51 11.58 -29.53
N HIS A 435 -15.88 11.08 -30.60
CA HIS A 435 -16.23 11.37 -32.00
C HIS A 435 -16.45 12.87 -32.29
N ALA A 436 -15.36 13.63 -32.36
CA ALA A 436 -15.33 14.81 -33.20
C ALA A 436 -15.41 14.35 -34.67
N ALA A 437 -16.64 14.21 -35.17
CA ALA A 437 -16.88 14.03 -36.59
C ALA A 437 -16.49 15.32 -37.34
N ALA A 438 -15.64 15.18 -38.35
CA ALA A 438 -15.39 16.13 -39.43
C ALA A 438 -15.41 17.64 -39.10
N SER A 439 -14.24 18.20 -38.80
CA SER A 439 -13.85 19.49 -39.39
C SER A 439 -12.36 19.47 -39.75
N ARG A 440 -12.07 19.66 -41.05
CA ARG A 440 -10.74 20.04 -41.53
C ARG A 440 -10.58 21.55 -41.38
N ASP A 441 -9.35 22.00 -41.55
CA ASP A 441 -8.93 23.38 -41.80
C ASP A 441 -9.02 24.39 -40.64
N ALA A 442 -7.88 24.55 -39.95
CA ALA A 442 -7.43 25.85 -39.43
C ALA A 442 -5.89 25.86 -39.30
N THR A 443 -5.24 26.79 -40.00
CA THR A 443 -3.78 26.97 -40.04
C THR A 443 -3.23 27.50 -38.70
N PRO A 444 -2.07 27.04 -38.20
CA PRO A 444 -1.54 27.53 -36.93
C PRO A 444 -0.91 28.92 -37.06
N ALA A 445 -1.56 29.94 -36.47
CA ALA A 445 -0.94 31.23 -36.17
C ALA A 445 -0.19 31.17 -34.83
N GLY A 446 0.88 31.95 -34.69
CA GLY A 446 1.92 31.74 -33.68
C GLY A 446 1.48 31.91 -32.21
N ILE A 447 2.12 31.13 -31.34
CA ILE A 447 2.05 31.29 -29.88
C ILE A 447 3.42 31.74 -29.36
N THR A 448 3.43 32.89 -28.70
CA THR A 448 4.61 33.50 -28.08
C THR A 448 5.14 32.62 -26.94
N ALA A 449 6.47 32.46 -26.86
CA ALA A 449 7.09 31.62 -25.84
C ALA A 449 6.87 32.19 -24.42
N VAL A 450 6.13 31.45 -23.58
CA VAL A 450 6.05 31.74 -22.14
C VAL A 450 7.30 31.22 -21.45
N ARG A 451 8.04 32.13 -20.83
CA ARG A 451 9.30 31.88 -20.13
C ARG A 451 9.03 31.07 -18.86
N MET A 452 9.64 29.90 -18.73
CA MET A 452 9.63 29.14 -17.47
C MET A 452 10.41 29.90 -16.40
N PRO A 453 9.89 30.03 -15.16
CA PRO A 453 10.72 30.36 -14.01
C PRO A 453 11.72 29.22 -13.79
N VAL A 454 13.01 29.54 -13.85
CA VAL A 454 14.05 28.65 -13.36
C VAL A 454 14.03 28.76 -11.84
N ASP A 455 13.71 27.66 -11.16
CA ASP A 455 14.22 27.33 -9.81
C ASP A 455 13.87 25.87 -9.48
N ALA A 456 14.78 24.97 -9.86
CA ALA A 456 14.73 23.55 -9.54
C ALA A 456 16.02 23.15 -8.79
N ALA A 457 16.27 23.82 -7.66
CA ALA A 457 17.50 23.68 -6.88
C ALA A 457 17.28 23.70 -5.35
N SER A 458 16.19 23.09 -4.86
CA SER A 458 16.09 22.67 -3.46
C SER A 458 15.13 21.48 -3.34
N ALA A 459 15.58 20.43 -2.67
CA ALA A 459 14.71 19.33 -2.25
C ALA A 459 13.99 19.75 -0.96
N PRO A 460 12.65 19.76 -0.89
CA PRO A 460 11.95 20.10 0.34
C PRO A 460 12.15 19.02 1.42
N ALA A 461 12.22 19.46 2.67
CA ALA A 461 12.20 18.59 3.86
C ALA A 461 10.85 17.83 4.00
N ASP A 462 10.73 16.99 5.04
CA ASP A 462 9.45 16.33 5.35
C ASP A 462 8.37 17.42 5.52
N PRO A 463 7.17 17.33 4.92
CA PRO A 463 6.09 18.27 5.20
C PRO A 463 5.68 18.28 6.68
N LEU A 464 5.96 17.22 7.44
CA LEU A 464 5.82 17.23 8.90
C LEU A 464 6.86 18.15 9.56
N ASP A 465 8.02 18.40 8.93
CA ASP A 465 8.97 19.44 9.34
C ASP A 465 8.45 20.85 8.98
N THR A 466 7.70 21.05 7.89
CA THR A 466 7.04 22.36 7.66
C THR A 466 6.00 22.69 8.74
N LEU A 467 5.37 21.66 9.31
CA LEU A 467 4.57 21.82 10.52
C LEU A 467 5.45 22.01 11.77
N ARG A 468 6.64 21.39 11.86
CA ARG A 468 7.59 21.66 12.96
C ARG A 468 8.09 23.09 12.97
N ASP A 469 8.56 23.62 11.84
CA ASP A 469 8.99 25.02 11.68
C ASP A 469 7.87 26.01 12.08
N GLU A 470 6.62 25.75 11.68
CA GLU A 470 5.46 26.51 12.19
C GLU A 470 5.34 26.39 13.73
N THR A 471 5.61 25.23 14.36
CA THR A 471 5.59 25.09 15.83
C THR A 471 6.75 25.81 16.50
N ASP A 472 7.94 25.81 15.90
CA ASP A 472 9.11 26.47 16.44
C ASP A 472 9.00 27.99 16.27
N ALA A 473 8.31 28.46 15.22
CA ALA A 473 7.92 29.85 15.04
C ALA A 473 6.80 30.27 16.03
N ASP A 474 5.74 29.47 16.18
CA ASP A 474 4.68 29.69 17.18
C ASP A 474 5.26 29.73 18.61
N ALA A 475 6.19 28.82 18.93
CA ALA A 475 6.86 28.78 20.24
C ALA A 475 7.82 29.96 20.48
N ARG A 476 8.48 30.47 19.43
CA ARG A 476 9.27 31.71 19.52
C ARG A 476 8.38 32.92 19.73
N ALA A 477 7.26 33.02 19.02
CA ALA A 477 6.29 34.10 19.20
C ALA A 477 5.61 34.07 20.58
N GLU A 478 5.32 32.88 21.14
CA GLU A 478 4.86 32.74 22.52
C GLU A 478 5.95 33.17 23.53
N ALA A 479 7.23 32.83 23.31
CA ALA A 479 8.34 33.25 24.16
C ALA A 479 8.66 34.75 24.07
N GLU A 480 8.58 35.35 22.88
CA GLU A 480 8.71 36.80 22.67
C GLU A 480 7.58 37.56 23.37
N ALA A 481 6.33 37.05 23.29
CA ALA A 481 5.20 37.64 24.00
C ALA A 481 5.22 37.45 25.54
N GLU A 482 5.88 36.41 26.05
CA GLU A 482 6.16 36.30 27.49
C GLU A 482 7.28 37.26 27.92
N ALA A 483 8.32 37.44 27.11
CA ALA A 483 9.41 38.40 27.37
C ALA A 483 8.93 39.87 27.33
N GLU A 484 8.08 40.25 26.37
CA GLU A 484 7.45 41.57 26.34
C GLU A 484 6.57 41.81 27.59
N ALA A 485 5.83 40.78 28.04
CA ALA A 485 4.98 40.88 29.23
C ALA A 485 5.78 40.97 30.54
N GLU A 486 6.97 40.35 30.63
CA GLU A 486 7.90 40.55 31.75
C GLU A 486 8.55 41.95 31.70
N ALA A 487 8.93 42.44 30.52
CA ALA A 487 9.49 43.78 30.36
C ALA A 487 8.48 44.89 30.71
N GLU A 488 7.20 44.75 30.34
CA GLU A 488 6.14 45.67 30.77
C GLU A 488 5.91 45.63 32.29
N ALA A 489 6.04 44.45 32.92
CA ALA A 489 5.92 44.31 34.37
C ALA A 489 7.09 44.97 35.13
N GLU A 490 8.33 44.84 34.64
CA GLU A 490 9.50 45.54 35.20
C GLU A 490 9.40 47.06 34.99
N ALA A 491 8.95 47.52 33.83
CA ALA A 491 8.72 48.94 33.57
C ALA A 491 7.66 49.55 34.51
N GLY A 492 6.57 48.83 34.79
CA GLY A 492 5.55 49.24 35.76
C GLY A 492 6.05 49.26 37.21
N SER A 493 6.98 48.36 37.56
CA SER A 493 7.67 48.35 38.85
C SER A 493 8.55 49.59 39.03
N HIS A 494 9.36 49.93 38.03
CA HIS A 494 10.22 51.12 38.05
C HIS A 494 9.44 52.44 38.12
N ALA A 495 8.34 52.57 37.36
CA ALA A 495 7.47 53.75 37.42
C ALA A 495 6.80 53.93 38.80
N SER A 496 6.53 52.84 39.52
CA SER A 496 5.96 52.88 40.87
C SER A 496 7.01 53.33 41.91
N ALA A 497 8.25 52.84 41.79
CA ALA A 497 9.35 53.21 42.68
C ALA A 497 9.75 54.70 42.58
N GLU A 498 9.68 55.30 41.38
CA GLU A 498 10.02 56.71 41.17
C GLU A 498 8.97 57.69 41.74
N ILE A 499 7.72 57.24 41.90
CA ILE A 499 6.64 58.02 42.52
C ILE A 499 6.76 58.04 44.06
N ASP A 500 7.10 56.91 44.69
CA ASP A 500 7.29 56.86 46.15
C ASP A 500 8.56 57.59 46.61
N ALA A 501 9.64 57.56 45.81
CA ALA A 501 10.86 58.31 46.11
C ALA A 501 10.64 59.84 46.22
N ARG A 502 9.61 60.38 45.55
CA ARG A 502 9.24 61.81 45.64
C ARG A 502 8.34 62.15 46.83
N ARG A 503 7.77 61.16 47.54
CA ARG A 503 6.93 61.38 48.74
C ARG A 503 7.70 61.40 50.05
N TYR A 504 8.93 60.89 50.07
CA TYR A 504 9.74 60.77 51.29
C TYR A 504 10.70 61.95 51.56
N ALA A 505 10.68 63.00 50.71
CA ALA A 505 11.58 64.14 50.82
C ALA A 505 11.04 65.29 51.70
N ASP A 506 9.74 65.35 52.00
CA ASP A 506 9.09 66.42 52.77
C ASP A 506 8.51 65.92 54.10
N GLY A 507 9.15 66.31 55.20
CA GLY A 507 8.66 66.12 56.57
C GLY A 507 8.90 64.71 57.17
N GLY A 508 9.30 64.55 58.43
CA GLY A 508 9.49 65.54 59.48
C GLY A 508 8.88 65.06 60.81
N ALA A 509 9.75 64.72 61.77
CA ALA A 509 9.46 64.34 63.17
C ALA A 509 8.91 62.92 63.46
N SER A 510 9.56 62.29 64.46
CA SER A 510 9.17 61.07 65.20
C SER A 510 8.50 61.51 66.54
N PRO A 511 7.86 60.64 67.37
CA PRO A 511 8.60 59.56 68.09
C PRO A 511 7.85 58.24 68.48
N ALA A 512 8.63 57.16 68.47
CA ALA A 512 8.77 56.08 69.48
C ALA A 512 7.57 55.37 70.16
N PHE A 513 7.50 54.03 70.02
CA PHE A 513 7.86 52.98 71.03
C PHE A 513 7.82 51.60 70.32
N ARG A 514 8.91 50.81 70.25
CA ARG A 514 9.39 49.78 71.21
C ARG A 514 8.31 48.74 71.61
N THR A 515 8.57 47.43 71.61
CA THR A 515 9.83 46.67 71.42
C THR A 515 9.72 45.75 70.16
N ASP A 516 10.56 44.76 69.83
CA ASP A 516 11.70 44.12 70.51
C ASP A 516 12.77 43.54 69.54
N ALA A 517 13.79 42.89 70.09
CA ALA A 517 14.95 42.25 69.43
C ALA A 517 15.39 40.99 70.24
N PRO A 518 16.52 40.27 70.00
CA PRO A 518 17.60 40.47 69.01
C PRO A 518 17.95 39.19 68.19
N ALA A 519 18.53 39.33 66.98
CA ALA A 519 19.95 39.09 66.62
C ALA A 519 20.48 37.62 66.73
N CYS A 520 21.48 37.17 65.95
CA CYS A 520 22.50 37.92 65.21
C CYS A 520 23.16 37.08 64.09
N ALA A 521 23.69 37.75 63.05
CA ALA A 521 24.89 37.42 62.26
C ALA A 521 25.02 36.04 61.53
N ALA A 522 25.92 35.86 60.56
CA ALA A 522 26.51 36.71 59.50
C ALA A 522 27.35 35.79 58.57
N ASP A 523 27.62 36.24 57.34
CA ASP A 523 28.79 36.01 56.46
C ASP A 523 29.64 34.71 56.63
N THR A 524 30.02 33.97 55.58
CA THR A 524 30.99 34.44 54.57
C THR A 524 31.20 33.44 53.42
N ASN A 525 31.21 33.97 52.18
CA ASN A 525 32.29 33.91 51.17
C ASN A 525 33.11 32.63 50.84
N THR A 526 33.36 32.43 49.53
CA THR A 526 34.54 31.76 48.87
C THR A 526 34.86 30.26 49.13
N SER A 527 35.68 29.55 48.32
CA SER A 527 35.83 29.43 46.86
C SER A 527 36.88 28.34 46.50
N ARG A 528 36.72 27.65 45.35
CA ARG A 528 37.76 26.94 44.52
C ARG A 528 38.46 25.65 45.00
N HIS A 529 38.82 24.89 43.95
CA HIS A 529 39.74 23.73 43.78
C HIS A 529 39.07 22.34 43.83
N ALA A 530 39.08 21.51 42.76
CA ALA A 530 40.20 20.91 41.99
C ALA A 530 41.02 19.95 42.89
N THR A 531 41.31 18.68 42.58
CA THR A 531 41.55 17.98 41.28
C THR A 531 41.24 16.46 41.34
N ALA A 532 41.27 15.77 40.19
CA ALA A 532 41.40 14.30 40.05
C ALA A 532 42.87 13.83 40.35
N PRO A 533 43.36 12.56 40.10
CA PRO A 533 42.75 11.39 39.42
C PRO A 533 43.12 9.95 39.95
N ALA A 534 42.52 8.91 39.31
CA ALA A 534 43.03 7.53 39.09
C ALA A 534 43.35 6.61 40.33
N ALA A 535 43.40 5.26 40.29
CA ALA A 535 43.28 4.27 39.21
C ALA A 535 42.88 2.85 39.73
N SER A 536 42.52 1.97 38.79
CA SER A 536 42.81 0.51 38.77
C SER A 536 41.92 -0.57 39.44
N ALA A 537 42.01 -1.77 38.82
CA ALA A 537 41.73 -3.13 39.28
C ALA A 537 40.32 -3.77 39.12
N SER A 538 40.30 -4.82 38.30
CA SER A 538 39.31 -5.92 38.17
C SER A 538 40.09 -7.24 38.01
N PRO A 539 39.46 -8.42 37.89
CA PRO A 539 38.49 -9.13 38.74
C PRO A 539 39.19 -10.34 39.44
N PRO A 540 38.55 -11.49 39.83
CA PRO A 540 38.05 -12.50 38.89
C PRO A 540 36.79 -13.30 39.37
N ALA A 541 36.37 -14.29 38.57
CA ALA A 541 35.18 -15.14 38.74
C ALA A 541 35.42 -16.44 39.55
N ARG A 542 34.34 -17.20 39.85
CA ARG A 542 34.40 -18.64 40.15
C ARG A 542 33.09 -19.40 39.86
N ASP A 543 33.27 -20.70 39.61
CA ASP A 543 32.35 -21.66 38.97
C ASP A 543 31.20 -22.22 39.85
N GLY A 544 30.23 -22.93 39.24
CA GLY A 544 29.54 -24.01 39.95
C GLY A 544 28.19 -24.59 39.42
N ILE A 545 28.28 -25.69 38.64
CA ILE A 545 27.41 -26.90 38.71
C ILE A 545 25.98 -26.92 38.07
N LEU A 546 25.77 -27.95 37.25
CA LEU A 546 24.52 -28.58 36.76
C LEU A 546 24.62 -30.10 37.12
N PRO A 547 23.53 -30.90 37.29
CA PRO A 547 22.90 -31.59 36.13
C PRO A 547 21.43 -32.10 36.29
N SER A 548 21.01 -33.02 35.39
CA SER A 548 19.74 -33.79 35.25
C SER A 548 18.54 -33.04 34.65
N ALA A 549 17.83 -33.43 33.57
CA ALA A 549 17.64 -34.66 32.77
C ALA A 549 16.46 -35.57 33.18
N ASP A 550 15.39 -35.55 32.36
CA ASP A 550 14.19 -36.41 32.44
C ASP A 550 13.89 -37.08 31.07
N PRO A 551 13.34 -38.32 31.03
CA PRO A 551 13.12 -39.09 29.80
C PRO A 551 11.68 -39.00 29.22
N PRO A 552 11.44 -39.41 27.95
CA PRO A 552 10.14 -39.30 27.28
C PRO A 552 9.18 -40.50 27.53
N PRO A 553 7.85 -40.30 27.44
CA PRO A 553 6.86 -41.38 27.50
C PRO A 553 6.75 -42.17 26.18
N ARG A 554 6.53 -43.48 26.30
CA ARG A 554 6.26 -44.42 25.19
C ARG A 554 4.78 -44.39 24.73
N PRO A 555 4.46 -44.80 23.49
CA PRO A 555 3.08 -44.87 22.99
C PRO A 555 2.28 -46.01 23.63
N ARG A 556 0.95 -45.87 23.63
CA ARG A 556 -0.01 -46.96 23.87
C ARG A 556 -0.72 -47.32 22.55
N GLN A 557 -0.73 -48.64 22.31
CA GLN A 557 -1.56 -49.47 21.41
C GLN A 557 -2.45 -48.76 20.38
#